data_AF-A0A4R9GEH4-F1
#
_entry.id   AF-A0A4R9GEH4-F1
#
_cell.length_a   1.000
_cell.length_b   1.000
_cell.length_c   1.000
_cell.angle_alpha   90.00
_cell.angle_beta   90.00
_cell.angle_gamma   90.00
#
_symmetry.space_group_name_H-M   'P 1'
#
loop_
_entity.id
_entity.type
_entity.pdbx_description
1 polymer ?
#
loop_
_entity_poly.entity_id
_entity_poly.type
_entity_poly.pdbx_seq_one_letter_code
_entity_poly.pdbx_strand_id
1 'polypeptide(L)'
;MSIFSNSDKSGNGQNYIDPDALGLIDINREFKTHLGIEDTLFNRFSKEDVNDLLVQSGMFEMLALRGFYETKLEIQGISEVDNRIFIKTPNGAVLVHMRLKFSDFSFKKIGESFPMIYIDWLLSQNVRLGKLKEKKRLFEGQEYPGLNVMNEITIFIRLLASKIGAAGAFNIPEYFHDAVLFHKNFRFLSPEKEGEFRALLRSFRKENLRSLSGAIHSGQVVEAETSKVYNWTYGEMVSCINNYLEKSLFDHEYNSTVAKISNTKEFSRIKK
;
A
#
# COMPACT_ATOMS: atom_id res chain seq x y z
N MET A 1 -10.55 0.13 10.16
CA MET A 1 -9.68 1.32 10.08
C MET A 1 -8.41 0.94 9.35
N SER A 2 -7.74 1.96 8.83
CA SER A 2 -6.88 1.97 7.66
C SER A 2 -5.45 1.49 7.87
N ILE A 3 -4.76 1.23 6.75
CA ILE A 3 -3.30 1.27 6.61
C ILE A 3 -2.75 2.72 6.70
N PHE A 4 -3.62 3.73 6.64
CA PHE A 4 -3.36 5.16 6.77
C PHE A 4 -4.30 5.81 7.80
N SER A 5 -3.83 5.97 9.04
CA SER A 5 -4.63 6.62 10.08
C SER A 5 -4.55 8.14 9.92
N ASN A 6 -5.70 8.80 9.77
CA ASN A 6 -5.82 10.27 9.83
C ASN A 6 -5.35 10.91 11.15
N SER A 7 -4.82 10.14 12.10
CA SER A 7 -4.54 10.60 13.47
C SER A 7 -3.19 11.30 13.68
N ASP A 8 -2.27 11.32 12.71
CA ASP A 8 -0.96 12.00 12.89
C ASP A 8 -0.64 13.05 11.82
N LYS A 9 -1.67 13.66 11.21
CA LYS A 9 -1.49 14.76 10.23
C LYS A 9 -0.88 16.06 10.78
N SER A 10 -0.37 16.09 12.01
CA SER A 10 0.42 17.21 12.52
C SER A 10 1.52 16.76 13.47
N GLY A 11 2.66 16.35 12.93
CA GLY A 11 3.85 16.09 13.76
C GLY A 11 5.07 15.64 12.99
N ASN A 12 5.86 16.60 12.49
CA ASN A 12 7.25 16.44 12.05
C ASN A 12 7.52 15.67 10.75
N GLY A 13 7.28 16.34 9.62
CA GLY A 13 7.86 16.02 8.31
C GLY A 13 7.40 17.05 7.29
N GLN A 14 8.32 17.70 6.58
CA GLN A 14 8.11 18.96 5.85
C GLN A 14 7.18 18.84 4.64
N ASN A 15 6.35 19.88 4.44
CA ASN A 15 5.58 20.22 3.23
C ASN A 15 4.84 19.07 2.54
N TYR A 16 3.95 18.42 3.28
CA TYR A 16 2.84 17.67 2.69
C TYR A 16 1.80 18.68 2.17
N ILE A 17 1.49 18.66 0.87
CA ILE A 17 0.27 19.31 0.37
C ILE A 17 -0.87 18.48 0.92
N ASP A 18 -1.54 18.97 1.96
CA ASP A 18 -2.75 18.34 2.48
C ASP A 18 -3.83 18.38 1.39
N PRO A 19 -4.23 17.23 0.81
CA PRO A 19 -5.26 17.19 -0.22
C PRO A 19 -6.62 17.62 0.33
N ASP A 20 -6.82 17.51 1.65
CA ASP A 20 -8.03 17.98 2.33
C ASP A 20 -8.00 19.51 2.52
N ALA A 21 -6.82 20.14 2.59
CA ALA A 21 -6.66 21.59 2.66
C ALA A 21 -6.92 22.31 1.32
N LEU A 22 -7.01 21.56 0.22
CA LEU A 22 -7.42 22.09 -1.08
C LEU A 22 -8.93 22.24 -1.24
N GLY A 23 -9.71 22.10 -0.17
CA GLY A 23 -11.04 22.72 -0.06
C GLY A 23 -11.93 22.54 -1.28
N LEU A 24 -11.87 21.38 -1.94
CA LEU A 24 -12.88 20.99 -2.91
C LEU A 24 -14.09 20.62 -2.08
N ILE A 25 -14.92 21.62 -1.81
CA ILE A 25 -16.33 21.41 -1.50
C ILE A 25 -16.79 20.31 -2.45
N ASP A 26 -17.25 19.20 -1.89
CA ASP A 26 -17.79 18.07 -2.64
C ASP A 26 -19.17 18.49 -3.17
N ILE A 27 -19.16 19.39 -4.16
CA ILE A 27 -20.34 19.93 -4.84
C ILE A 27 -21.19 18.78 -5.41
N ASN A 28 -20.58 17.65 -5.77
CA ASN A 28 -21.28 16.47 -6.25
C ASN A 28 -22.12 15.79 -5.15
N ARG A 29 -21.67 15.85 -3.89
CA ARG A 29 -22.39 15.30 -2.75
C ARG A 29 -23.54 16.19 -2.28
N GLU A 30 -23.43 17.51 -2.42
CA GLU A 30 -24.51 18.45 -2.06
C GLU A 30 -25.65 18.52 -3.11
N PHE A 31 -25.33 18.38 -4.40
CA PHE A 31 -26.32 18.62 -5.46
C PHE A 31 -27.01 17.36 -6.00
N LYS A 32 -26.65 16.14 -5.59
CA LYS A 32 -27.18 14.88 -6.17
C LYS A 32 -27.17 14.89 -7.71
N THR A 33 -26.24 15.60 -8.33
CA THR A 33 -26.09 15.63 -9.79
C THR A 33 -25.29 14.41 -10.20
N HIS A 34 -25.92 13.24 -10.20
CA HIS A 34 -25.39 12.02 -10.83
C HIS A 34 -25.51 12.14 -12.35
N LEU A 35 -24.84 13.15 -12.93
CA LEU A 35 -24.67 13.27 -14.37
C LEU A 35 -23.34 12.61 -14.74
N GLY A 36 -23.32 11.27 -14.74
CA GLY A 36 -22.42 10.53 -15.65
C GLY A 36 -21.11 9.96 -15.12
N ILE A 37 -20.88 9.84 -13.80
CA ILE A 37 -19.80 8.94 -13.33
C ILE A 37 -20.41 7.53 -13.31
N GLU A 38 -20.25 6.78 -14.41
CA GLU A 38 -20.63 5.37 -14.46
C GLU A 38 -19.87 4.56 -13.39
N ASP A 39 -20.40 3.41 -12.98
CA ASP A 39 -19.77 2.45 -12.04
C ASP A 39 -18.53 1.76 -12.67
N THR A 40 -17.64 2.55 -13.25
CA THR A 40 -16.45 2.13 -13.99
C THR A 40 -15.19 2.55 -13.23
N LEU A 41 -14.11 1.82 -13.46
CA LEU A 41 -12.79 2.14 -12.95
C LEU A 41 -12.02 2.95 -14.01
N PHE A 42 -11.57 4.14 -13.64
CA PHE A 42 -10.86 5.11 -14.49
C PHE A 42 -11.57 5.46 -15.80
N ASN A 43 -12.92 5.44 -15.81
CA ASN A 43 -13.76 5.64 -17.01
C ASN A 43 -13.40 4.71 -18.19
N ARG A 44 -12.78 3.56 -17.90
CA ARG A 44 -12.24 2.64 -18.93
C ARG A 44 -12.62 1.19 -18.71
N PHE A 45 -12.79 0.77 -17.47
CA PHE A 45 -13.08 -0.62 -17.13
C PHE A 45 -14.47 -0.72 -16.51
N SER A 46 -15.32 -1.55 -17.11
CA SER A 46 -16.60 -1.91 -16.53
C SER A 46 -16.42 -2.68 -15.23
N LYS A 47 -17.52 -2.84 -14.48
CA LYS A 47 -17.53 -3.68 -13.28
C LYS A 47 -17.17 -5.13 -13.60
N GLU A 48 -17.62 -5.63 -14.75
CA GLU A 48 -17.31 -6.96 -15.28
C GLU A 48 -15.82 -7.10 -15.58
N ASP A 49 -15.20 -6.10 -16.25
CA ASP A 49 -13.75 -6.12 -16.51
C ASP A 49 -12.93 -6.17 -15.21
N VAL A 50 -13.32 -5.37 -14.21
CA VAL A 50 -12.66 -5.36 -12.89
C VAL A 50 -12.87 -6.68 -12.17
N ASN A 51 -14.06 -7.27 -12.27
CA ASN A 51 -14.35 -8.59 -11.72
C ASN A 51 -13.45 -9.66 -12.35
N ASP A 52 -13.30 -9.66 -13.68
CA ASP A 52 -12.46 -10.62 -14.39
C ASP A 52 -10.98 -10.52 -13.98
N LEU A 53 -10.49 -9.29 -13.79
CA LEU A 53 -9.14 -9.04 -13.27
C LEU A 53 -8.96 -9.58 -11.84
N LEU A 54 -9.98 -9.45 -10.98
CA LEU A 54 -9.97 -9.98 -9.61
C LEU A 54 -10.08 -11.51 -9.59
N VAL A 55 -10.83 -12.11 -10.51
CA VAL A 55 -10.85 -13.57 -10.72
C VAL A 55 -9.46 -14.05 -11.15
N GLN A 56 -8.88 -13.40 -12.16
CA GLN A 56 -7.56 -13.75 -12.68
C GLN A 56 -6.46 -13.59 -11.61
N SER A 57 -6.60 -12.65 -10.68
CA SER A 57 -5.66 -12.49 -9.57
C SER A 57 -5.80 -13.52 -8.45
N GLY A 58 -6.83 -14.38 -8.48
CA GLY A 58 -7.13 -15.35 -7.44
C GLY A 58 -7.84 -14.76 -6.21
N MET A 59 -8.33 -13.50 -6.29
CA MET A 59 -8.93 -12.80 -5.15
C MET A 59 -10.11 -13.57 -4.57
N PHE A 60 -11.08 -13.93 -5.41
CA PHE A 60 -12.32 -14.57 -4.94
C PHE A 60 -12.09 -16.00 -4.44
N GLU A 61 -11.14 -16.74 -5.02
CA GLU A 61 -10.71 -18.05 -4.51
C GLU A 61 -10.17 -17.92 -3.08
N MET A 62 -9.28 -16.96 -2.85
CA MET A 62 -8.70 -16.73 -1.53
C MET A 62 -9.73 -16.25 -0.50
N LEU A 63 -10.71 -15.45 -0.91
CA LEU A 63 -11.84 -15.07 -0.05
C LEU A 63 -12.72 -16.29 0.29
N ALA A 64 -13.00 -17.17 -0.68
CA ALA A 64 -13.76 -18.39 -0.46
C ALA A 64 -13.07 -19.35 0.53
N LEU A 65 -11.75 -19.52 0.43
CA LEU A 65 -10.95 -20.31 1.40
C LEU A 65 -11.04 -19.79 2.84
N ARG A 66 -11.47 -18.54 3.03
CA ARG A 66 -11.69 -17.91 4.34
C ARG A 66 -13.16 -17.90 4.76
N GLY A 67 -14.00 -18.59 3.98
CA GLY A 67 -15.43 -18.75 4.16
C GLY A 67 -16.26 -17.55 3.70
N PHE A 68 -15.75 -16.74 2.78
CA PHE A 68 -16.52 -15.70 2.08
C PHE A 68 -16.85 -16.17 0.67
N TYR A 69 -17.82 -17.09 0.55
CA TYR A 69 -18.22 -17.69 -0.72
C TYR A 69 -19.03 -16.75 -1.62
N GLU A 70 -19.79 -15.84 -0.99
CA GLU A 70 -20.54 -14.81 -1.69
C GLU A 70 -19.97 -13.45 -1.32
N THR A 71 -19.64 -12.66 -2.34
CA THR A 71 -19.17 -11.28 -2.17
C THR A 71 -19.78 -10.37 -3.23
N LYS A 72 -19.83 -9.08 -2.94
CA LYS A 72 -20.32 -8.03 -3.83
C LYS A 72 -19.16 -7.09 -4.16
N LEU A 73 -18.84 -6.99 -5.44
CA LEU A 73 -17.97 -5.95 -5.97
C LEU A 73 -18.76 -4.64 -6.09
N GLU A 74 -18.15 -3.54 -5.71
CA GLU A 74 -18.67 -2.19 -5.88
C GLU A 74 -17.53 -1.26 -6.30
N ILE A 75 -17.77 -0.42 -7.29
CA ILE A 75 -16.83 0.58 -7.78
C ILE A 75 -17.50 1.93 -7.58
N GLN A 76 -16.76 2.89 -7.03
CA GLN A 76 -17.21 4.27 -6.88
C GLN A 76 -16.18 5.18 -7.55
N GLY A 77 -16.58 5.94 -8.56
CA GLY A 77 -15.76 7.03 -9.09
C GLY A 77 -15.89 8.27 -8.23
N ILE A 78 -14.77 8.74 -7.68
CA ILE A 78 -14.68 10.07 -7.04
C ILE A 78 -14.42 11.11 -8.14
N SER A 79 -13.54 10.77 -9.08
CA SER A 79 -13.27 11.50 -10.32
C SER A 79 -12.88 10.52 -11.42
N GLU A 80 -12.60 11.01 -12.63
CA GLU A 80 -12.15 10.19 -13.77
C GLU A 80 -10.84 9.43 -13.51
N VAL A 81 -10.05 9.90 -12.54
CA VAL A 81 -8.73 9.37 -12.21
C VAL A 81 -8.61 8.89 -10.77
N ASP A 82 -9.68 8.92 -9.99
CA ASP A 82 -9.70 8.51 -8.57
C ASP A 82 -10.94 7.65 -8.32
N ASN A 83 -10.71 6.37 -8.06
CA ASN A 83 -11.76 5.39 -7.88
C ASN A 83 -11.55 4.60 -6.59
N ARG A 84 -12.65 4.19 -6.00
CA ARG A 84 -12.68 3.22 -4.91
C ARG A 84 -13.25 1.91 -5.40
N ILE A 85 -12.60 0.83 -5.02
CA ILE A 85 -13.04 -0.54 -5.26
C ILE A 85 -13.31 -1.18 -3.90
N PHE A 86 -14.49 -1.74 -3.74
CA PHE A 86 -14.88 -2.47 -2.54
C PHE A 86 -15.25 -3.90 -2.90
N ILE A 87 -14.77 -4.85 -2.09
CA ILE A 87 -15.31 -6.20 -2.02
C ILE A 87 -15.99 -6.32 -0.67
N LYS A 88 -17.32 -6.51 -0.68
CA LYS A 88 -18.17 -6.54 0.51
C LYS A 88 -18.82 -7.91 0.66
N THR A 89 -19.20 -8.26 1.88
CA THR A 89 -20.11 -9.37 2.15
C THR A 89 -21.53 -9.02 1.67
N PRO A 90 -22.46 -10.00 1.57
CA PRO A 90 -23.84 -9.74 1.17
C PRO A 90 -24.58 -8.75 2.09
N ASN A 91 -24.23 -8.74 3.38
CA ASN A 91 -24.74 -7.82 4.41
C ASN A 91 -23.98 -6.48 4.50
N GLY A 92 -23.06 -6.20 3.57
CA GLY A 92 -22.43 -4.88 3.41
C GLY A 92 -21.14 -4.65 4.21
N ALA A 93 -20.63 -5.64 4.95
CA ALA A 93 -19.35 -5.52 5.62
C ALA A 93 -18.20 -5.51 4.59
N VAL A 94 -17.31 -4.52 4.68
CA VAL A 94 -16.17 -4.39 3.77
C VAL A 94 -15.11 -5.45 4.10
N LEU A 95 -14.69 -6.22 3.11
CA LEU A 95 -13.59 -7.18 3.20
C LEU A 95 -12.30 -6.59 2.65
N VAL A 96 -12.40 -5.99 1.45
CA VAL A 96 -11.31 -5.31 0.77
C VAL A 96 -11.80 -3.93 0.36
N HIS A 97 -10.97 -2.91 0.57
CA HIS A 97 -11.18 -1.57 0.01
C HIS A 97 -9.87 -1.05 -0.53
N MET A 98 -9.87 -0.65 -1.80
CA MET A 98 -8.76 -0.03 -2.48
C MET A 98 -9.19 1.35 -2.97
N ARG A 99 -8.39 2.39 -2.72
CA ARG A 99 -8.52 3.66 -3.44
C ARG A 99 -7.34 3.75 -4.40
N LEU A 100 -7.66 3.79 -5.69
CA LEU A 100 -6.66 3.80 -6.75
C LEU A 100 -6.78 5.11 -7.52
N LYS A 101 -5.63 5.69 -7.86
CA LYS A 101 -5.58 6.81 -8.80
C LYS A 101 -4.78 6.45 -10.05
N PHE A 102 -5.06 7.08 -11.18
CA PHE A 102 -4.31 6.89 -12.42
C PHE A 102 -3.86 8.24 -12.96
N SER A 103 -2.55 8.51 -12.92
CA SER A 103 -1.96 9.76 -13.42
C SER A 103 -0.48 9.60 -13.76
N ASP A 104 0.11 10.63 -14.34
CA ASP A 104 1.55 10.66 -14.60
C ASP A 104 2.34 10.94 -13.33
N PHE A 105 3.36 10.12 -13.07
CA PHE A 105 4.33 10.30 -11.99
C PHE A 105 5.68 10.69 -12.56
N SER A 106 6.24 11.79 -12.05
CA SER A 106 7.57 12.28 -12.46
C SER A 106 8.67 11.64 -11.62
N PHE A 107 9.55 10.89 -12.28
CA PHE A 107 10.69 10.24 -11.66
C PHE A 107 11.93 11.14 -11.74
N LYS A 108 12.22 11.85 -10.64
CA LYS A 108 13.34 12.80 -10.54
C LYS A 108 14.68 12.24 -11.02
N LYS A 109 14.97 10.97 -10.72
CA LYS A 109 16.23 10.30 -11.10
C LYS A 109 16.47 10.31 -12.61
N ILE A 110 15.42 10.12 -13.40
CA ILE A 110 15.50 9.99 -14.86
C ILE A 110 14.96 11.22 -15.59
N GLY A 111 14.33 12.17 -14.88
CA GLY A 111 13.78 13.39 -15.47
C GLY A 111 12.56 13.15 -16.38
N GLU A 112 11.94 11.98 -16.29
CA GLU A 112 10.83 11.55 -17.15
C GLU A 112 9.58 11.26 -16.31
N SER A 113 8.41 11.39 -16.94
CA SER A 113 7.11 11.07 -16.35
C SER A 113 6.50 9.84 -17.02
N PHE A 114 5.86 8.99 -16.23
CA PHE A 114 5.16 7.81 -16.73
C PHE A 114 3.76 7.70 -16.14
N PRO A 115 2.79 7.15 -16.88
CA PRO A 115 1.47 6.85 -16.33
C PRO A 115 1.59 5.74 -15.29
N MET A 116 1.10 5.97 -14.08
CA MET A 116 1.20 5.05 -12.94
C MET A 116 -0.17 4.85 -12.27
N ILE A 117 -0.36 3.68 -11.67
CA ILE A 117 -1.45 3.45 -10.72
C ILE A 117 -0.96 3.78 -9.30
N TYR A 118 -1.67 4.67 -8.62
CA TYR A 118 -1.37 5.11 -7.26
C TYR A 118 -2.26 4.30 -6.31
N ILE A 119 -1.66 3.66 -5.32
CA ILE A 119 -2.40 3.00 -4.26
C ILE A 119 -2.48 3.97 -3.08
N ASP A 120 -3.52 4.80 -3.09
CA ASP A 120 -3.75 5.86 -2.09
C ASP A 120 -4.30 5.29 -0.78
N TRP A 121 -5.03 4.17 -0.87
CA TRP A 121 -5.56 3.48 0.28
C TRP A 121 -5.68 1.99 0.04
N LEU A 122 -5.39 1.21 1.07
CA LEU A 122 -5.66 -0.21 1.08
C LEU A 122 -6.21 -0.66 2.44
N LEU A 123 -7.22 -1.50 2.40
CA LEU A 123 -7.79 -2.19 3.54
C LEU A 123 -8.07 -3.63 3.16
N SER A 124 -7.69 -4.56 4.04
CA SER A 124 -7.98 -5.98 3.92
C SER A 124 -8.29 -6.53 5.30
N GLN A 125 -9.52 -6.99 5.54
CA GLN A 125 -9.98 -7.34 6.88
C GLN A 125 -10.89 -8.57 6.91
N ASN A 126 -10.59 -9.48 7.85
CA ASN A 126 -11.37 -10.68 8.10
C ASN A 126 -12.41 -10.42 9.20
N VAL A 127 -13.58 -9.94 8.79
CA VAL A 127 -14.67 -9.58 9.69
C VAL A 127 -15.28 -10.78 10.44
N ARG A 128 -15.06 -12.02 9.97
CA ARG A 128 -15.59 -13.25 10.62
C ARG A 128 -14.86 -13.60 11.91
N LEU A 129 -13.60 -13.18 12.06
CA LEU A 129 -12.83 -13.42 13.27
C LEU A 129 -13.21 -12.47 14.42
N GLY A 130 -14.17 -11.56 14.18
CA GLY A 130 -14.61 -10.54 15.12
C GLY A 130 -13.52 -9.51 15.43
N LYS A 131 -13.90 -8.49 16.19
CA LYS A 131 -12.90 -7.59 16.81
C LYS A 131 -12.21 -8.38 17.91
N LEU A 132 -10.91 -8.67 17.75
CA LEU A 132 -10.16 -9.42 18.75
C LEU A 132 -10.23 -8.66 20.09
N LYS A 133 -10.65 -9.35 21.16
CA LYS A 133 -10.79 -8.76 22.51
C LYS A 133 -9.48 -8.17 23.06
N GLU A 134 -8.34 -8.61 22.54
CA GLU A 134 -7.03 -8.03 22.83
C GLU A 134 -6.46 -7.35 21.58
N LYS A 135 -6.32 -6.01 21.63
CA LYS A 135 -5.55 -5.22 20.63
C LYS A 135 -4.15 -5.79 20.38
N LYS A 136 -3.58 -6.54 21.33
CA LYS A 136 -2.24 -7.17 21.26
C LYS A 136 -2.00 -8.03 20.02
N ARG A 137 -3.05 -8.47 19.32
CA ARG A 137 -2.94 -9.34 18.14
C ARG A 137 -3.15 -8.62 16.81
N LEU A 138 -3.40 -7.32 16.79
CA LEU A 138 -3.60 -6.53 15.58
C LEU A 138 -2.36 -5.67 15.29
N PHE A 139 -2.15 -5.31 14.02
CA PHE A 139 -1.14 -4.32 13.71
C PHE A 139 -1.70 -2.94 14.05
N GLU A 140 -0.83 -1.95 14.25
CA GLU A 140 -1.30 -0.58 14.41
C GLU A 140 -2.17 -0.17 13.21
N GLY A 141 -3.27 0.55 13.46
CA GLY A 141 -4.27 0.90 12.43
C GLY A 141 -5.33 -0.19 12.12
N GLN A 142 -5.10 -1.46 12.47
CA GLN A 142 -6.05 -2.54 12.19
C GLN A 142 -7.19 -2.65 13.22
N GLU A 143 -8.42 -2.79 12.73
CA GLU A 143 -9.59 -3.13 13.58
C GLU A 143 -9.90 -4.63 13.62
N TYR A 144 -9.52 -5.35 12.57
CA TYR A 144 -9.73 -6.78 12.41
C TYR A 144 -8.45 -7.43 11.90
N PRO A 145 -8.27 -8.74 12.09
CA PRO A 145 -7.17 -9.46 11.46
C PRO A 145 -7.22 -9.31 9.94
N GLY A 146 -6.05 -9.21 9.29
CA GLY A 146 -5.98 -9.13 7.84
C GLY A 146 -6.49 -10.40 7.15
N LEU A 147 -6.97 -10.29 5.91
CA LEU A 147 -7.34 -11.46 5.12
C LEU A 147 -6.11 -12.18 4.56
N ASN A 148 -4.89 -11.65 4.65
CA ASN A 148 -3.74 -12.29 3.98
C ASN A 148 -4.00 -12.51 2.47
N VAL A 149 -4.53 -11.48 1.80
CA VAL A 149 -4.82 -11.48 0.34
C VAL A 149 -3.92 -10.47 -0.42
N MET A 150 -2.80 -10.09 0.20
CA MET A 150 -1.92 -9.06 -0.36
C MET A 150 -1.33 -9.47 -1.70
N ASN A 151 -1.03 -10.76 -1.85
CA ASN A 151 -0.52 -11.30 -3.10
C ASN A 151 -1.51 -11.07 -4.24
N GLU A 152 -2.78 -11.41 -4.01
CA GLU A 152 -3.88 -11.28 -4.97
C GLU A 152 -4.16 -9.81 -5.29
N ILE A 153 -4.06 -8.92 -4.30
CA ILE A 153 -4.14 -7.46 -4.49
C ILE A 153 -3.01 -6.98 -5.41
N THR A 154 -1.76 -7.35 -5.15
CA THR A 154 -0.64 -6.91 -6.00
C THR A 154 -0.71 -7.47 -7.41
N ILE A 155 -1.18 -8.71 -7.59
CA ILE A 155 -1.41 -9.30 -8.92
C ILE A 155 -2.52 -8.53 -9.65
N PHE A 156 -3.65 -8.27 -8.99
CA PHE A 156 -4.74 -7.46 -9.55
C PHE A 156 -4.25 -6.10 -10.04
N ILE A 157 -3.47 -5.38 -9.21
CA ILE A 157 -2.95 -4.06 -9.56
C ILE A 157 -1.98 -4.14 -10.75
N ARG A 158 -1.13 -5.18 -10.82
CA ARG A 158 -0.24 -5.38 -11.97
C ARG A 158 -1.00 -5.71 -13.25
N LEU A 159 -2.03 -6.54 -13.19
CA LEU A 159 -2.89 -6.84 -14.34
C LEU A 159 -3.62 -5.58 -14.83
N LEU A 160 -4.19 -4.81 -13.90
CA LEU A 160 -4.85 -3.54 -14.18
C LEU A 160 -3.88 -2.53 -14.82
N ALA A 161 -2.70 -2.35 -14.24
CA ALA A 161 -1.65 -1.46 -14.77
C ALA A 161 -1.22 -1.88 -16.19
N SER A 162 -1.07 -3.18 -16.44
CA SER A 162 -0.79 -3.68 -17.78
C SER A 162 -1.93 -3.39 -18.77
N LYS A 163 -3.20 -3.57 -18.36
CA LYS A 163 -4.36 -3.35 -19.24
C LYS A 163 -4.60 -1.88 -19.55
N ILE A 164 -4.38 -0.97 -18.59
CA ILE A 164 -4.60 0.46 -18.78
C ILE A 164 -3.43 1.15 -19.52
N GLY A 165 -2.31 0.46 -19.69
CA GLY A 165 -1.09 1.01 -20.29
C GLY A 165 -0.25 1.83 -19.31
N ALA A 166 -0.37 1.58 -18.01
CA ALA A 166 0.52 2.16 -17.01
C ALA A 166 1.90 1.52 -17.06
N ALA A 167 2.95 2.29 -16.74
CA ALA A 167 4.31 1.79 -16.61
C ALA A 167 4.52 0.97 -15.32
N GLY A 168 3.59 1.07 -14.38
CA GLY A 168 3.61 0.33 -13.12
C GLY A 168 2.59 0.85 -12.11
N ALA A 169 2.84 0.54 -10.84
CA ALA A 169 2.08 1.05 -9.72
C ALA A 169 3.04 1.55 -8.62
N PHE A 170 2.56 2.45 -7.77
CA PHE A 170 3.31 2.87 -6.60
C PHE A 170 2.42 3.15 -5.39
N ASN A 171 3.04 3.14 -4.22
CA ASN A 171 2.42 3.45 -2.94
C ASN A 171 3.45 4.08 -1.99
N ILE A 172 2.97 4.59 -0.86
CA ILE A 172 3.80 5.12 0.21
C ILE A 172 3.35 4.44 1.51
N PRO A 173 3.91 3.29 1.92
CA PRO A 173 3.44 2.60 3.11
C PRO A 173 3.81 3.37 4.38
N GLU A 174 2.80 3.80 5.14
CA GLU A 174 2.97 4.55 6.39
C GLU A 174 3.63 3.72 7.49
N TYR A 175 3.24 2.45 7.64
CA TYR A 175 3.81 1.56 8.64
C TYR A 175 4.80 0.55 8.05
N PHE A 176 5.74 0.12 8.89
CA PHE A 176 6.73 -0.90 8.53
C PHE A 176 6.10 -2.21 8.02
N HIS A 177 5.02 -2.67 8.66
CA HIS A 177 4.38 -3.92 8.25
C HIS A 177 3.75 -3.83 6.86
N ASP A 178 3.25 -2.66 6.45
CA ASP A 178 2.75 -2.45 5.10
C ASP A 178 3.88 -2.47 4.09
N ALA A 179 5.01 -1.83 4.41
CA ALA A 179 6.19 -1.90 3.55
C ALA A 179 6.63 -3.35 3.33
N VAL A 180 6.64 -4.19 4.38
CA VAL A 180 6.93 -5.63 4.25
C VAL A 180 5.93 -6.35 3.37
N LEU A 181 4.64 -6.04 3.49
CA LEU A 181 3.59 -6.64 2.67
C LEU A 181 3.73 -6.27 1.18
N PHE A 182 4.10 -5.02 0.87
CA PHE A 182 4.33 -4.56 -0.51
C PHE A 182 5.67 -5.02 -1.10
N HIS A 183 6.71 -5.19 -0.27
CA HIS A 183 8.09 -5.44 -0.72
C HIS A 183 8.27 -6.69 -1.60
N LYS A 184 7.33 -7.64 -1.55
CA LYS A 184 7.34 -8.81 -2.44
C LYS A 184 7.37 -8.42 -3.92
N ASN A 185 6.66 -7.35 -4.29
CA ASN A 185 6.50 -6.91 -5.68
C ASN A 185 6.90 -5.44 -5.91
N PHE A 186 7.19 -4.70 -4.84
CA PHE A 186 7.53 -3.29 -4.87
C PHE A 186 8.91 -3.06 -4.23
N ARG A 187 9.61 -2.02 -4.67
CA ARG A 187 10.89 -1.60 -4.11
C ARG A 187 10.86 -0.12 -3.78
N PHE A 188 11.53 0.30 -2.72
CA PHE A 188 11.66 1.73 -2.42
C PHE A 188 12.42 2.45 -3.55
N LEU A 189 11.98 3.64 -3.94
CA LEU A 189 12.68 4.46 -4.94
C LEU A 189 14.02 4.99 -4.42
N SER A 190 14.11 5.33 -3.13
CA SER A 190 15.38 5.68 -2.49
C SER A 190 16.19 4.41 -2.22
N PRO A 191 17.42 4.30 -2.76
CA PRO A 191 18.30 3.17 -2.44
C PRO A 191 18.73 3.17 -0.97
N GLU A 192 18.81 4.34 -0.33
CA GLU A 192 19.08 4.45 1.11
C GLU A 192 17.98 3.82 1.93
N LYS A 193 16.72 4.15 1.61
CA LYS A 193 15.55 3.59 2.30
C LYS A 193 15.41 2.10 2.06
N GLU A 194 15.59 1.64 0.82
CA GLU A 194 15.58 0.21 0.48
C GLU A 194 16.70 -0.54 1.24
N GLY A 195 17.91 0.01 1.29
CA GLY A 195 19.05 -0.57 2.00
C GLY A 195 18.78 -0.68 3.50
N GLU A 196 18.28 0.39 4.12
CA GLU A 196 17.87 0.41 5.53
C GLU A 196 16.78 -0.61 5.83
N PHE A 197 15.74 -0.66 4.99
CA PHE A 197 14.64 -1.60 5.13
C PHE A 197 15.13 -3.06 5.06
N ARG A 198 16.03 -3.38 4.12
CA ARG A 198 16.64 -4.71 4.02
C ARG A 198 17.55 -5.03 5.22
N ALA A 199 18.27 -4.04 5.77
CA ALA A 199 19.05 -4.21 6.99
C ALA A 199 18.16 -4.53 8.20
N LEU A 200 17.01 -3.88 8.35
CA LEU A 200 16.02 -4.22 9.39
C LEU A 200 15.54 -5.67 9.25
N LEU A 201 15.11 -6.06 8.04
CA LEU A 201 14.67 -7.43 7.77
C LEU A 201 15.76 -8.46 8.09
N ARG A 202 17.02 -8.18 7.73
CA ARG A 202 18.14 -9.08 8.06
C ARG A 202 18.36 -9.17 9.56
N SER A 203 18.41 -8.03 10.25
CA SER A 203 18.70 -7.95 11.69
C SER A 203 17.67 -8.73 12.52
N PHE A 204 16.41 -8.74 12.06
CA PHE A 204 15.28 -9.36 12.75
C PHE A 204 14.70 -10.58 12.02
N ARG A 205 15.48 -11.25 11.17
CA ARG A 205 15.01 -12.38 10.32
C ARG A 205 14.32 -13.55 11.05
N LYS A 206 14.53 -13.67 12.36
CA LYS A 206 13.93 -14.72 13.22
C LYS A 206 12.70 -14.24 13.98
N GLU A 207 12.41 -12.94 13.98
CA GLU A 207 11.27 -12.38 14.68
C GLU A 207 10.02 -12.37 13.78
N ASN A 208 8.86 -12.48 14.39
CA ASN A 208 7.61 -12.33 13.66
C ASN A 208 7.36 -10.85 13.33
N LEU A 209 6.80 -10.59 12.15
CA LEU A 209 6.53 -9.24 11.63
C LEU A 209 5.74 -8.36 12.62
N ARG A 210 4.78 -8.94 13.33
CA ARG A 210 3.94 -8.23 14.29
C ARG A 210 4.74 -7.69 15.48
N SER A 211 5.59 -8.54 16.05
CA SER A 211 6.45 -8.17 17.17
C SER A 211 7.42 -7.07 16.76
N LEU A 212 8.03 -7.19 15.58
CA LEU A 212 8.97 -6.18 15.07
C LEU A 212 8.27 -4.87 14.74
N SER A 213 7.14 -4.90 14.04
CA SER A 213 6.40 -3.67 13.72
C SER A 213 5.95 -2.93 14.99
N GLY A 214 5.50 -3.67 16.01
CA GLY A 214 5.16 -3.06 17.31
C GLY A 214 6.38 -2.52 18.04
N ALA A 215 7.55 -3.15 17.91
CA ALA A 215 8.81 -2.66 18.46
C ALA A 215 9.24 -1.33 17.86
N ILE A 216 9.20 -1.26 16.52
CA ILE A 216 9.56 -0.07 15.76
C ILE A 216 8.61 1.07 16.15
N HIS A 217 7.29 0.81 16.18
CA HIS A 217 6.30 1.81 16.55
C HIS A 217 6.47 2.30 18.00
N SER A 218 6.84 1.41 18.93
CA SER A 218 7.04 1.76 20.34
C SER A 218 8.46 2.26 20.68
N GLY A 219 9.31 2.53 19.68
CA GLY A 219 10.67 3.04 19.89
C GLY A 219 11.62 2.06 20.59
N GLN A 220 11.38 0.75 20.44
CA GLN A 220 12.15 -0.32 21.09
C GLN A 220 13.25 -0.92 20.20
N VAL A 221 13.52 -0.32 19.06
CA VAL A 221 14.58 -0.70 18.13
C VAL A 221 15.63 0.41 18.11
N VAL A 222 16.91 0.03 18.12
CA VAL A 222 18.04 0.96 17.99
C VAL A 222 18.95 0.54 16.84
N GLU A 223 19.59 1.53 16.22
CA GLU A 223 20.71 1.29 15.29
C GLU A 223 21.97 0.97 16.12
N ALA A 224 22.64 -0.14 15.81
CA ALA A 224 23.69 -0.70 16.65
C ALA A 224 24.93 0.22 16.77
N GLU A 225 25.30 0.89 15.68
CA GLU A 225 26.47 1.77 15.65
C GLU A 225 26.25 3.07 16.44
N THR A 226 25.09 3.69 16.27
CA THR A 226 24.80 5.00 16.87
C THR A 226 24.13 4.89 18.24
N SER A 227 23.62 3.71 18.60
CA SER A 227 22.75 3.46 19.77
C SER A 227 21.53 4.38 19.84
N LYS A 228 21.15 5.02 18.72
CA LYS A 228 19.98 5.88 18.64
C LYS A 228 18.73 5.04 18.37
N VAL A 229 17.60 5.47 18.95
CA VAL A 229 16.30 4.88 18.67
C VAL A 229 16.00 5.02 17.19
N TYR A 230 15.65 3.90 16.57
CA TYR A 230 15.22 3.85 15.18
C TYR A 230 13.77 4.31 15.09
N ASN A 231 13.55 5.33 14.26
CA ASN A 231 12.22 5.83 13.92
C ASN A 231 11.92 5.47 12.47
N TRP A 232 10.77 4.81 12.24
CA TRP A 232 10.33 4.50 10.90
C TRP A 232 9.94 5.78 10.15
N THR A 233 10.55 5.96 8.99
CA THR A 233 10.14 6.94 7.98
C THR A 233 9.53 6.21 6.79
N TYR A 234 8.36 6.63 6.33
CA TYR A 234 7.78 6.09 5.10
C TYR A 234 8.54 6.61 3.87
N GLY A 235 8.32 5.97 2.72
CA GLY A 235 8.95 6.35 1.46
C GLY A 235 8.22 5.72 0.27
N GLU A 236 8.44 6.25 -0.93
CA GLU A 236 7.79 5.79 -2.14
C GLU A 236 8.29 4.40 -2.53
N MET A 237 7.36 3.48 -2.75
CA MET A 237 7.63 2.14 -3.27
C MET A 237 6.97 1.97 -4.63
N VAL A 238 7.69 1.35 -5.58
CA VAL A 238 7.25 1.19 -6.97
C VAL A 238 7.33 -0.27 -7.40
N SER A 239 6.32 -0.71 -8.13
CA SER A 239 6.28 -1.95 -8.91
C SER A 239 6.27 -1.60 -10.39
N CYS A 240 7.38 -1.86 -11.09
CA CYS A 240 7.45 -1.63 -12.54
C CYS A 240 6.82 -2.78 -13.33
N ILE A 241 6.19 -2.42 -14.45
CA ILE A 241 5.77 -3.31 -15.54
C ILE A 241 6.59 -2.98 -16.79
N ASN A 242 6.88 -1.70 -17.00
CA ASN A 242 7.75 -1.25 -18.07
C ASN A 242 9.23 -1.55 -17.74
N ASN A 243 9.86 -2.36 -18.59
CA ASN A 243 11.26 -2.80 -18.41
C ASN A 243 12.28 -1.65 -18.56
N TYR A 244 12.00 -0.64 -19.39
CA TYR A 244 12.87 0.53 -19.49
C TYR A 244 12.84 1.31 -18.18
N LEU A 245 11.65 1.64 -17.66
CA LEU A 245 11.49 2.29 -16.37
C LEU A 245 12.19 1.52 -15.25
N GLU A 246 11.98 0.20 -15.18
CA GLU A 246 12.61 -0.64 -14.16
C GLU A 246 14.14 -0.57 -14.19
N LYS A 247 14.75 -0.70 -15.37
CA LYS A 247 16.21 -0.65 -15.55
C LYS A 247 16.79 0.73 -15.28
N SER A 248 16.07 1.79 -15.62
CA SER A 248 16.52 3.17 -15.40
C SER A 248 16.39 3.58 -13.92
N LEU A 249 15.42 3.04 -13.17
CA LEU A 249 15.30 3.28 -11.73
C LEU A 249 16.26 2.43 -10.91
N PHE A 250 16.30 1.12 -11.17
CA PHE A 250 17.03 0.13 -10.36
C PHE A 250 18.32 -0.34 -11.03
N ASP A 251 19.11 0.62 -11.48
CA ASP A 251 20.42 0.43 -12.10
C ASP A 251 21.51 -0.08 -11.14
N HIS A 252 22.74 -0.19 -11.65
CA HIS A 252 23.88 -0.64 -10.87
C HIS A 252 24.18 0.25 -9.66
N GLU A 253 24.06 1.57 -9.78
CA GLU A 253 24.30 2.51 -8.69
C GLU A 253 23.29 2.31 -7.56
N TYR A 254 22.00 2.22 -7.89
CA TYR A 254 20.94 1.90 -6.93
C TYR A 254 21.26 0.60 -6.19
N ASN A 255 21.55 -0.47 -6.92
CA ASN A 255 21.78 -1.79 -6.32
C ASN A 255 23.05 -1.82 -5.45
N SER A 256 24.10 -1.09 -5.86
CA SER A 256 25.34 -0.95 -5.08
C SER A 256 25.10 -0.23 -3.75
N THR A 257 24.37 0.89 -3.77
CA THR A 257 24.02 1.64 -2.56
C THR A 257 23.15 0.83 -1.62
N VAL A 258 22.14 0.12 -2.16
CA VAL A 258 21.32 -0.81 -1.37
C VAL A 258 22.15 -1.91 -0.75
N ALA A 259 23.05 -2.54 -1.51
CA ALA A 259 23.91 -3.61 -1.01
C ALA A 259 24.84 -3.11 0.09
N LYS A 260 25.48 -1.95 -0.11
CA LYS A 260 26.34 -1.31 0.89
C LYS A 260 25.58 -1.06 2.19
N ILE A 261 24.51 -0.28 2.14
CA ILE A 261 23.76 0.14 3.33
C ILE A 261 23.13 -1.06 4.01
N SER A 262 22.51 -1.96 3.23
CA SER A 262 21.92 -3.15 3.80
C SER A 262 22.99 -3.92 4.55
N ASN A 263 24.17 -4.20 3.99
CA ASN A 263 25.23 -4.98 4.64
C ASN A 263 25.89 -4.30 5.84
N THR A 264 25.97 -2.97 5.89
CA THR A 264 26.66 -2.25 6.97
C THR A 264 25.76 -1.88 8.13
N LYS A 265 24.49 -1.54 7.88
CA LYS A 265 23.55 -1.18 8.96
C LYS A 265 23.12 -2.41 9.75
N GLU A 266 23.08 -2.28 11.07
CA GLU A 266 22.59 -3.32 11.98
C GLU A 266 21.65 -2.71 13.02
N PHE A 267 20.60 -3.45 13.35
CA PHE A 267 19.58 -3.03 14.30
C PHE A 267 19.41 -4.06 15.41
N SER A 268 19.08 -3.60 16.60
CA SER A 268 18.82 -4.49 17.74
C SER A 268 17.68 -3.96 18.61
N ARG A 269 17.14 -4.84 19.47
CA ARG A 269 16.19 -4.44 20.50
C ARG A 269 16.92 -3.67 21.60
N ILE A 270 16.25 -2.66 22.17
CA ILE A 270 16.67 -2.10 23.46
C ILE A 270 16.59 -3.24 24.49
N LYS A 271 17.73 -3.62 25.07
CA LYS A 271 17.77 -4.55 26.20
C LYS A 271 17.10 -3.85 27.39
N LYS A 272 16.01 -4.42 27.88
CA LYS A 272 15.40 -4.03 29.16
C LYS A 272 16.23 -4.58 30.31
#